data_AF-A0A6I1PQJ5-F1
#
_entry.id   AF-A0A6I1PQJ5-F1
#
_cell.length_a   1.000
_cell.length_b   1.000
_cell.length_c   1.000
_cell.angle_alpha   90.00
_cell.angle_beta   90.00
_cell.angle_gamma   90.00
#
_symmetry.space_group_name_H-M   'P 1'
#
loop_
_entity.id
_entity.type
_entity.pdbx_description
1 polymer ?
#
loop_
_entity_poly.entity_id
_entity_poly.type
_entity_poly.pdbx_seq_one_letter_code
_entity_poly.pdbx_strand_id
1 'polypeptide(L)'
;MTKPTNTIHANITPIQRAAHDSGQSRCVALRLWGFDESEARSWISELDLNGTIVWKISRLRGDTDADIVVHLVKPARRANDAFCWHSIQANRAVLASYAAGRTELVLFAGTWDQLPTRRSGHWALTGRLSPLAALARLGQLIAASSTQRGTIQGPVSRELLRTIAQQLDID
;
A
#
# COMPACT_ATOMS: atom_id res chain seq x y z
N MET A 1 59.60 -21.25 -13.36
CA MET A 1 59.28 -20.08 -14.22
C MET A 1 57.79 -19.80 -14.07
N THR A 2 57.40 -18.94 -13.13
CA THR A 2 57.13 -17.48 -13.27
C THR A 2 55.70 -17.16 -13.77
N LYS A 3 54.76 -17.07 -12.80
CA LYS A 3 53.86 -15.93 -12.46
C LYS A 3 53.64 -14.81 -13.51
N PRO A 4 52.60 -13.95 -13.37
CA PRO A 4 51.13 -14.15 -13.31
C PRO A 4 50.41 -13.10 -14.22
N THR A 5 49.07 -13.00 -14.25
CA THR A 5 48.40 -11.69 -14.45
C THR A 5 47.04 -11.67 -13.76
N ASN A 6 46.98 -10.86 -12.70
CA ASN A 6 45.80 -10.33 -12.05
C ASN A 6 45.06 -9.37 -12.99
N THR A 7 43.74 -9.29 -12.90
CA THR A 7 43.11 -7.99 -12.59
C THR A 7 41.82 -8.21 -11.79
N ILE A 8 41.92 -7.88 -10.50
CA ILE A 8 40.83 -7.66 -9.56
C ILE A 8 40.28 -6.25 -9.84
N HIS A 9 38.95 -6.10 -9.85
CA HIS A 9 38.15 -4.95 -9.36
C HIS A 9 36.97 -4.64 -10.29
N ALA A 10 35.80 -5.14 -9.92
CA ALA A 10 34.62 -4.30 -9.88
C ALA A 10 33.98 -4.53 -8.52
N ASN A 11 34.35 -3.67 -7.56
CA ASN A 11 33.62 -3.48 -6.32
C ASN A 11 32.16 -3.24 -6.70
N ILE A 12 31.33 -4.28 -6.58
CA ILE A 12 29.91 -4.09 -6.35
C ILE A 12 29.86 -3.61 -4.91
N THR A 13 30.04 -2.30 -4.73
CA THR A 13 29.78 -1.63 -3.46
C THR A 13 28.33 -1.98 -3.12
N PRO A 14 28.06 -2.81 -2.10
CA PRO A 14 26.72 -2.86 -1.56
C PRO A 14 26.53 -1.45 -1.03
N ILE A 15 25.60 -0.69 -1.62
CA ILE A 15 25.22 0.63 -1.13
C ILE A 15 25.06 0.47 0.38
N GLN A 16 25.99 1.11 1.09
CA GLN A 16 26.09 1.05 2.54
C GLN A 16 24.70 1.33 3.06
N ARG A 17 24.16 0.35 3.80
CA ARG A 17 23.17 0.61 4.83
C ARG A 17 23.80 1.66 5.73
N ALA A 18 23.50 2.92 5.46
CA ALA A 18 23.69 3.98 6.42
C ALA A 18 22.93 3.53 7.66
N ALA A 19 23.68 3.29 8.73
CA ALA A 19 23.13 2.99 10.03
C ALA A 19 22.24 4.17 10.46
N HIS A 20 20.94 4.01 10.26
CA HIS A 20 19.93 4.74 11.01
C HIS A 20 19.28 3.72 11.93
N ASP A 21 19.86 3.61 13.12
CA ASP A 21 19.25 2.88 14.22
C ASP A 21 18.24 3.81 14.90
N SER A 22 16.98 3.72 14.47
CA SER A 22 15.77 3.98 15.26
C SER A 22 14.53 3.65 14.41
N GLY A 23 14.07 2.40 14.46
CA GLY A 23 12.74 1.98 13.98
C GLY A 23 12.53 2.09 12.46
N GLN A 24 12.90 1.05 11.71
CA GLN A 24 12.71 0.97 10.25
C GLN A 24 11.26 1.30 9.82
N SER A 25 11.14 2.36 9.00
CA SER A 25 9.91 2.82 8.36
C SER A 25 9.22 1.74 7.54
N ARG A 26 7.88 1.75 7.52
CA ARG A 26 7.08 0.85 6.67
C ARG A 26 6.82 1.46 5.30
N CYS A 27 7.09 0.72 4.24
CA CYS A 27 6.84 1.15 2.87
C CYS A 27 5.42 0.80 2.44
N VAL A 28 4.60 1.81 2.15
CA VAL A 28 3.22 1.64 1.67
C VAL A 28 3.09 2.18 0.25
N ALA A 29 2.71 1.30 -0.67
CA ALA A 29 2.50 1.63 -2.07
C ALA A 29 1.02 1.94 -2.35
N LEU A 30 0.74 3.09 -2.96
CA LEU A 30 -0.57 3.45 -3.49
C LEU A 30 -0.68 3.00 -4.95
N ARG A 31 -1.64 2.12 -5.25
CA ARG A 31 -2.06 1.86 -6.63
C ARG A 31 -3.38 2.56 -6.88
N LEU A 32 -3.37 3.52 -7.81
CA LEU A 32 -4.49 4.41 -8.08
C LEU A 32 -5.42 3.80 -9.14
N TRP A 33 -6.73 3.84 -8.87
CA TRP A 33 -7.76 3.46 -9.82
C TRP A 33 -8.80 4.57 -9.91
N GLY A 34 -8.74 5.37 -10.98
CA GLY A 34 -9.63 6.51 -11.18
C GLY A 34 -9.26 7.78 -10.41
N PHE A 35 -8.12 7.78 -9.72
CA PHE A 35 -7.50 8.98 -9.13
C PHE A 35 -6.39 9.51 -10.02
N ASP A 36 -6.23 10.84 -10.03
CA ASP A 36 -5.10 11.48 -10.70
C ASP A 36 -3.82 11.32 -9.88
N GLU A 37 -2.69 11.10 -10.56
CA GLU A 37 -1.42 10.89 -9.89
C GLU A 37 -0.88 12.15 -9.21
N SER A 38 -1.10 13.33 -9.80
CA SER A 38 -0.66 14.60 -9.23
C SER A 38 -1.45 14.94 -7.97
N GLU A 39 -2.76 14.67 -7.98
CA GLU A 39 -3.65 14.76 -6.81
C GLU A 39 -3.13 13.84 -5.69
N ALA A 40 -2.92 12.55 -5.99
CA ALA A 40 -2.40 11.61 -5.00
C ALA A 40 -0.99 11.95 -4.48
N ARG A 41 -0.13 12.54 -5.32
CA ARG A 41 1.21 12.98 -4.92
C ARG A 41 1.15 14.16 -3.94
N SER A 42 0.21 15.08 -4.12
CA SER A 42 0.00 16.19 -3.17
C SER A 42 -0.40 15.68 -1.78
N TRP A 43 -1.18 14.60 -1.72
CA TRP A 43 -1.55 13.96 -0.45
C TRP A 43 -0.36 13.29 0.24
N ILE A 44 0.54 12.65 -0.51
CA ILE A 44 1.69 11.94 0.08
C ILE A 44 2.54 12.87 0.96
N SER A 45 2.73 14.13 0.57
CA SER A 45 3.45 15.10 1.41
C SER A 45 2.72 15.45 2.71
N GLU A 46 1.40 15.28 2.77
CA GLU A 46 0.58 15.56 3.95
C GLU A 46 0.42 14.32 4.86
N LEU A 47 0.80 13.13 4.37
CA LEU A 47 0.65 11.85 5.07
C LEU A 47 1.89 11.43 5.87
N ASP A 48 2.87 12.32 6.04
CA ASP A 48 4.07 12.01 6.81
C ASP A 48 3.73 11.77 8.29
N LEU A 49 4.14 10.59 8.78
CA LEU A 49 3.97 10.17 10.17
C LEU A 49 5.33 10.11 10.85
N ASN A 50 6.05 11.24 10.79
CA ASN A 50 7.41 11.40 11.31
C ASN A 50 8.37 10.31 10.80
N GLY A 51 8.27 9.95 9.52
CA GLY A 51 9.07 8.89 8.92
C GLY A 51 8.68 7.46 9.31
N THR A 52 7.61 7.24 10.08
CA THR A 52 7.14 5.87 10.42
C THR A 52 6.64 5.12 9.19
N ILE A 53 6.03 5.84 8.25
CA ILE A 53 5.53 5.31 6.99
C ILE A 53 6.15 6.09 5.84
N VAL A 54 6.66 5.36 4.85
CA VAL A 54 7.07 5.89 3.56
C VAL A 54 6.01 5.55 2.55
N TRP A 55 5.30 6.56 2.04
CA TRP A 55 4.32 6.40 0.99
C TRP A 55 4.95 6.56 -0.39
N LYS A 56 4.53 5.72 -1.33
CA LYS A 56 4.91 5.84 -2.74
C LYS A 56 3.76 5.52 -3.67
N ILE A 57 3.80 6.03 -4.90
CA ILE A 57 2.83 5.65 -5.94
C ILE A 57 3.42 4.49 -6.76
N SER A 58 2.64 3.43 -6.91
CA SER A 58 3.01 2.23 -7.65
C SER A 58 2.30 2.15 -9.00
N ARG A 59 3.08 2.21 -10.08
CA ARG A 59 2.59 2.08 -11.46
C ARG A 59 2.70 0.65 -12.00
N LEU A 60 3.65 -0.14 -11.51
CA LEU A 60 3.94 -1.47 -12.03
C LEU A 60 3.13 -2.53 -11.31
N ARG A 61 2.61 -3.49 -12.08
CA ARG A 61 2.00 -4.70 -11.52
C ARG A 61 3.07 -5.49 -10.79
N GLY A 62 2.95 -5.53 -9.47
CA GLY A 62 3.81 -6.37 -8.66
C GLY A 62 5.03 -5.68 -8.06
N ASP A 63 5.03 -4.34 -7.92
CA ASP A 63 6.00 -3.59 -7.11
C ASP A 63 6.34 -4.34 -5.81
N THR A 64 7.57 -4.85 -5.71
CA THR A 64 7.96 -5.94 -4.77
C THR A 64 8.57 -5.44 -3.47
N ASP A 65 8.93 -4.18 -3.42
CA ASP A 65 9.64 -3.48 -2.35
C ASP A 65 8.70 -2.76 -1.37
N ALA A 66 7.38 -2.87 -1.55
CA ALA A 66 6.40 -2.36 -0.60
C ALA A 66 5.99 -3.44 0.40
N ASP A 67 5.90 -3.07 1.68
CA ASP A 67 5.36 -3.93 2.74
C ASP A 67 3.84 -4.13 2.58
N ILE A 68 3.15 -3.09 2.12
CA ILE A 68 1.70 -3.07 1.91
C ILE A 68 1.39 -2.35 0.59
N VAL A 69 0.47 -2.90 -0.21
CA VAL A 69 -0.13 -2.19 -1.34
C VAL A 69 -1.56 -1.78 -1.01
N VAL A 70 -1.85 -0.49 -1.08
CA VAL A 70 -3.19 0.08 -0.94
C VAL A 70 -3.72 0.43 -2.32
N HIS A 71 -4.79 -0.25 -2.72
CA HIS A 71 -5.53 0.04 -3.95
C HIS A 71 -6.53 1.15 -3.64
N LEU A 72 -6.22 2.38 -4.03
CA LEU A 72 -7.12 3.52 -3.84
C LEU A 72 -8.07 3.60 -5.04
N VAL A 73 -9.36 3.37 -4.81
CA VAL A 73 -10.35 3.21 -5.88
C VAL A 73 -11.39 4.32 -5.82
N LYS A 74 -11.50 5.08 -6.90
CA LYS A 74 -12.57 6.05 -7.12
C LYS A 74 -13.69 5.40 -7.92
N PRO A 75 -14.95 5.42 -7.45
CA PRO A 75 -16.08 4.98 -8.26
C PRO A 75 -16.14 5.79 -9.57
N ALA A 76 -16.61 5.17 -10.64
CA ALA A 76 -16.78 5.88 -11.92
C ALA A 76 -17.87 6.95 -11.77
N ARG A 77 -17.68 8.13 -12.38
CA ARG A 77 -18.53 9.33 -12.19
C ARG A 77 -20.00 9.20 -12.64
N ARG A 78 -20.44 8.07 -13.19
CA ARG A 78 -21.82 7.92 -13.68
C ARG A 78 -22.69 7.29 -12.60
N ALA A 79 -23.51 8.13 -11.98
CA ALA A 79 -24.47 7.76 -10.92
C ALA A 79 -25.47 6.64 -11.31
N ASN A 80 -25.59 6.32 -12.61
CA ASN A 80 -26.48 5.27 -13.13
C ASN A 80 -25.75 4.05 -13.70
N ASP A 81 -24.41 4.04 -13.74
CA ASP A 81 -23.70 2.83 -14.14
C ASP A 81 -23.49 1.98 -12.88
N ALA A 82 -24.25 0.88 -12.75
CA ALA A 82 -24.05 -0.15 -11.72
C ALA A 82 -22.67 -0.84 -11.82
N PHE A 83 -21.80 -0.37 -12.72
CA PHE A 83 -20.57 -1.02 -13.11
C PHE A 83 -19.38 -0.06 -12.99
N CYS A 84 -18.62 -0.18 -11.89
CA CYS A 84 -17.36 0.52 -11.74
C CYS A 84 -16.20 -0.32 -12.29
N TRP A 85 -15.71 0.03 -13.49
CA TRP A 85 -14.56 -0.63 -14.10
C TRP A 85 -13.31 -0.61 -13.22
N HIS A 86 -13.09 0.49 -12.49
CA HIS A 86 -11.98 0.61 -11.54
C HIS A 86 -12.06 -0.43 -10.41
N SER A 87 -13.25 -0.68 -9.85
CA SER A 87 -13.46 -1.70 -8.83
C SER A 87 -13.16 -3.11 -9.35
N ILE A 88 -13.56 -3.42 -10.59
CA ILE A 88 -13.27 -4.72 -11.21
C ILE A 88 -11.76 -4.92 -11.41
N GLN A 89 -11.07 -3.89 -11.92
CA GLN A 89 -9.62 -3.97 -12.12
C GLN A 89 -8.86 -4.09 -10.80
N ALA A 90 -9.25 -3.32 -9.78
CA ALA A 90 -8.69 -3.45 -8.43
C ALA A 90 -8.92 -4.85 -7.87
N ASN A 91 -10.13 -5.38 -7.97
CA ASN A 91 -10.47 -6.73 -7.49
C ASN A 91 -9.64 -7.83 -8.17
N ARG A 92 -9.42 -7.71 -9.49
CA ARG A 92 -8.54 -8.64 -10.25
C ARG A 92 -7.09 -8.53 -9.83
N ALA A 93 -6.61 -7.32 -9.54
CA ALA A 93 -5.24 -7.10 -9.08
C ALA A 93 -5.02 -7.73 -7.69
N VAL A 94 -5.96 -7.52 -6.76
CA VAL A 94 -5.91 -8.12 -5.43
C VAL A 94 -6.01 -9.64 -5.49
N LEU A 95 -6.87 -10.20 -6.35
CA LEU A 95 -6.95 -11.65 -6.54
C LEU A 95 -5.61 -12.25 -6.99
N ALA A 96 -4.94 -11.61 -7.96
CA ALA A 96 -3.63 -12.07 -8.41
C ALA A 96 -2.56 -11.94 -7.33
N SER A 97 -2.67 -10.93 -6.48
CA SER A 97 -1.74 -10.69 -5.38
C SER A 97 -1.92 -11.67 -4.22
N TYR A 98 -3.16 -12.07 -3.94
CA TYR A 98 -3.48 -13.10 -2.97
C TYR A 98 -2.77 -14.41 -3.28
N ALA A 99 -2.77 -14.82 -4.55
CA ALA A 99 -2.04 -15.99 -5.06
C ALA A 99 -0.53 -15.86 -4.89
N ALA A 100 0.01 -14.64 -4.89
CA ALA A 100 1.42 -14.34 -4.69
C ALA A 100 1.81 -14.10 -3.21
N GLY A 101 0.90 -14.34 -2.26
CA GLY A 101 1.22 -14.24 -0.82
C GLY A 101 1.37 -12.81 -0.29
N ARG A 102 1.00 -11.78 -1.06
CA ARG A 102 1.25 -10.38 -0.67
C ARG A 102 0.20 -9.82 0.29
N THR A 103 0.54 -8.69 0.87
CA THR A 103 -0.29 -7.93 1.82
C THR A 103 -0.87 -6.70 1.11
N GLU A 104 -2.15 -6.77 0.77
CA GLU A 104 -2.85 -5.70 0.04
C GLU A 104 -4.23 -5.42 0.63
N LEU A 105 -4.65 -4.16 0.53
CA LEU A 105 -5.97 -3.69 0.94
C LEU A 105 -6.54 -2.73 -0.12
N VAL A 106 -7.85 -2.74 -0.31
CA VAL A 106 -8.56 -1.78 -1.15
C VAL A 106 -9.20 -0.72 -0.27
N LEU A 107 -8.94 0.55 -0.58
CA LEU A 107 -9.62 1.70 0.00
C LEU A 107 -10.54 2.31 -1.07
N PHE A 108 -11.85 2.13 -0.91
CA PHE A 108 -12.86 2.51 -1.89
C PHE A 108 -13.55 3.81 -1.49
N ALA A 109 -13.37 4.85 -2.30
CA ALA A 109 -13.90 6.20 -2.09
C ALA A 109 -15.30 6.37 -2.69
N GLY A 110 -16.19 5.43 -2.39
CA GLY A 110 -17.57 5.42 -2.86
C GLY A 110 -18.52 4.83 -1.83
N THR A 111 -19.73 4.50 -2.25
CA THR A 111 -20.78 3.98 -1.38
C THR A 111 -20.93 2.45 -1.49
N TRP A 112 -21.57 1.82 -0.50
CA TRP A 112 -21.74 0.36 -0.43
C TRP A 112 -22.40 -0.24 -1.68
N ASP A 113 -23.36 0.46 -2.28
CA ASP A 113 -24.08 0.06 -3.49
C ASP A 113 -23.21 0.07 -4.76
N GLN A 114 -22.06 0.77 -4.71
CA GLN A 114 -21.09 0.85 -5.81
C GLN A 114 -19.98 -0.21 -5.70
N LEU A 115 -19.95 -0.96 -4.59
CA LEU A 115 -18.98 -2.04 -4.41
C LEU A 115 -19.37 -3.27 -5.25
N PRO A 116 -18.38 -4.00 -5.79
CA PRO A 116 -18.66 -5.26 -6.47
C PRO A 116 -19.22 -6.28 -5.48
N THR A 117 -20.21 -7.07 -5.92
CA THR A 117 -20.86 -8.11 -5.09
C THR A 117 -19.87 -9.16 -4.58
N ARG A 118 -18.86 -9.50 -5.40
CA ARG A 118 -17.79 -10.45 -5.04
C ARG A 118 -16.46 -9.71 -4.94
N ARG A 119 -15.85 -9.77 -3.76
CA ARG A 119 -14.60 -9.07 -3.42
C ARG A 119 -13.54 -10.05 -2.97
N SER A 120 -12.34 -9.88 -3.52
CA SER A 120 -11.12 -10.58 -3.13
C SER A 120 -10.33 -9.70 -2.17
N GLY A 121 -9.70 -10.32 -1.17
CA GLY A 121 -8.87 -9.62 -0.18
C GLY A 121 -9.66 -8.70 0.75
N HIS A 122 -8.96 -7.72 1.31
CA HIS A 122 -9.52 -6.79 2.29
C HIS A 122 -9.99 -5.50 1.59
N TRP A 123 -11.23 -5.11 1.84
CA TRP A 123 -11.83 -3.89 1.33
C TRP A 123 -12.27 -3.04 2.51
N ALA A 124 -12.02 -1.74 2.41
CA ALA A 124 -12.51 -0.72 3.30
C ALA A 124 -13.15 0.39 2.48
N LEU A 125 -14.29 0.90 2.91
CA LEU A 125 -14.88 2.14 2.44
C LEU A 125 -14.20 3.32 3.13
N THR A 126 -14.13 4.45 2.44
CA THR A 126 -13.76 5.71 3.10
C THR A 126 -14.91 6.27 3.95
N GLY A 127 -16.15 5.80 3.73
CA GLY A 127 -17.34 6.33 4.39
C GLY A 127 -17.49 7.82 4.12
N ARG A 128 -17.66 8.60 5.19
CA ARG A 128 -17.74 10.07 5.14
C ARG A 128 -16.38 10.77 5.01
N LEU A 129 -15.28 10.05 5.16
CA LEU A 129 -13.94 10.64 5.08
C LEU A 129 -13.59 10.97 3.63
N SER A 130 -12.87 12.09 3.44
CA SER A 130 -12.18 12.34 2.18
C SER A 130 -11.10 11.26 1.96
N PRO A 131 -10.70 10.98 0.69
CA PRO A 131 -9.64 10.02 0.41
C PRO A 131 -8.35 10.27 1.20
N LEU A 132 -7.93 11.54 1.31
CA LEU A 132 -6.78 11.95 2.10
C LEU A 132 -6.96 11.62 3.60
N ALA A 133 -8.10 11.98 4.19
CA ALA A 133 -8.37 11.70 5.60
C ALA A 133 -8.43 10.18 5.90
N ALA A 134 -8.99 9.39 4.98
CA ALA A 134 -9.02 7.95 5.09
C ALA A 134 -7.60 7.34 4.98
N LEU A 135 -6.76 7.85 4.07
CA LEU A 135 -5.35 7.46 3.98
C LEU A 135 -4.55 7.83 5.24
N ALA A 136 -4.79 9.02 5.80
CA ALA A 136 -4.14 9.45 7.04
C ALA A 136 -4.51 8.51 8.20
N ARG A 137 -5.80 8.18 8.35
CA ARG A 137 -6.28 7.24 9.36
C ARG A 137 -5.71 5.83 9.14
N LEU A 138 -5.69 5.35 7.90
CA LEU A 138 -5.05 4.08 7.55
C LEU A 138 -3.57 4.06 7.96
N GLY A 139 -2.84 5.13 7.65
CA GLY A 139 -1.44 5.29 8.06
C GLY A 139 -1.26 5.21 9.57
N GLN A 140 -2.08 5.94 10.33
CA GLN A 140 -2.05 5.90 11.80
C GLN A 140 -2.29 4.48 12.35
N LEU A 141 -3.26 3.75 11.78
CA LEU A 141 -3.55 2.37 12.20
C LEU A 141 -2.39 1.41 11.88
N ILE A 142 -1.76 1.54 10.71
CA ILE A 142 -0.57 0.75 10.34
C ILE A 142 0.59 1.07 11.28
N ALA A 143 0.82 2.35 11.57
CA ALA A 143 1.90 2.82 12.45
C ALA A 143 1.69 2.29 13.89
N ALA A 144 0.50 2.48 14.46
CA ALA A 144 0.15 1.99 15.80
C ALA A 144 0.37 0.47 15.92
N SER A 145 -0.06 -0.28 14.92
CA SER A 145 0.07 -1.74 14.90
C SER A 145 1.52 -2.21 14.77
N SER A 146 2.39 -1.39 14.16
CA SER A 146 3.81 -1.66 14.04
C SER A 146 4.56 -1.45 15.36
N THR A 147 4.10 -0.53 16.22
CA THR A 147 4.69 -0.29 17.55
C THR A 147 4.33 -1.39 18.57
N GLN A 148 3.19 -2.05 18.41
CA GLN A 148 2.67 -3.03 19.37
C GLN A 148 3.31 -4.44 19.24
N ARG A 149 3.88 -4.78 18.08
CA ARG A 149 4.67 -6.00 17.87
C ARG A 149 6.14 -5.73 18.20
N GLY A 150 6.51 -5.92 19.47
CA GLY A 150 7.90 -5.81 19.91
C GLY A 150 8.87 -6.58 19.00
N THR A 151 9.85 -5.85 18.46
CA THR A 151 11.17 -6.31 17.98
C THR A 151 11.29 -7.41 16.92
N ILE A 152 10.21 -7.98 16.39
CA ILE A 152 10.28 -8.86 15.22
C ILE A 152 9.43 -8.28 14.10
N GLN A 153 10.08 -7.64 13.14
CA GLN A 153 9.47 -7.23 11.88
C GLN A 153 9.06 -8.47 11.06
N GLY A 154 7.88 -8.99 11.36
CA GLY A 154 7.16 -9.85 10.42
C GLY A 154 6.47 -9.00 9.34
N PRO A 155 6.12 -9.60 8.20
CA PRO A 155 5.16 -8.99 7.28
C PRO A 155 3.88 -8.62 8.05
N VAL A 156 3.27 -7.49 7.68
CA VAL A 156 1.94 -7.12 8.18
C VAL A 156 1.01 -8.29 7.87
N SER A 157 0.50 -8.95 8.92
CA SER A 157 -0.31 -10.15 8.76
C SER A 157 -1.65 -9.77 8.16
N ARG A 158 -2.19 -10.61 7.27
CA ARG A 158 -3.52 -10.43 6.66
C ARG A 158 -4.62 -10.17 7.70
N GLU A 159 -4.50 -10.81 8.86
CA GLU A 159 -5.43 -10.59 9.97
C GLU A 159 -5.41 -9.14 10.50
N LEU A 160 -4.25 -8.51 10.51
CA LEU A 160 -4.13 -7.11 10.90
C LEU A 160 -4.79 -6.20 9.84
N LEU A 161 -4.58 -6.47 8.55
CA LEU A 161 -5.29 -5.73 7.49
C LEU A 161 -6.80 -5.91 7.59
N ARG A 162 -7.29 -7.09 7.98
CA ARG A 162 -8.71 -7.33 8.23
C ARG A 162 -9.25 -6.42 9.33
N THR A 163 -8.54 -6.32 10.47
CA THR A 163 -8.91 -5.43 11.57
C THR A 163 -8.88 -3.96 11.17
N ILE A 164 -7.83 -3.54 10.45
CA ILE A 164 -7.70 -2.17 9.96
C ILE A 164 -8.85 -1.83 9.00
N ALA A 165 -9.18 -2.73 8.07
CA ALA A 165 -10.30 -2.53 7.14
C ALA A 165 -11.63 -2.31 7.89
N GLN A 166 -11.90 -3.16 8.88
CA GLN A 166 -13.10 -3.04 9.71
C GLN A 166 -13.16 -1.73 10.51
N GLN A 167 -12.02 -1.19 10.94
CA GLN A 167 -11.98 0.10 11.66
C GLN A 167 -12.12 1.33 10.76
N LEU A 168 -11.86 1.17 9.46
CA LEU A 168 -12.10 2.19 8.43
C LEU A 168 -13.54 2.17 7.95
N ASP A 169 -14.20 1.01 7.96
CA ASP A 169 -15.61 0.83 7.59
C ASP A 169 -16.62 1.42 8.59
N ILE A 170 -16.16 2.00 9.71
CA ILE A 170 -17.03 2.59 10.75
C ILE A 170 -17.42 4.02 10.35
N ASP A 171 -18.57 4.12 9.66
CA ASP A 171 -19.49 5.26 9.42
C ASP A 171 -18.92 6.64 9.00
#